data_AF-A0A960JKZ9-F1
#
_entry.id   AF-A0A960JKZ9-F1
#
_cell.length_a   1.000
_cell.length_b   1.000
_cell.length_c   1.000
_cell.angle_alpha   90.00
_cell.angle_beta   90.00
_cell.angle_gamma   90.00
#
_symmetry.space_group_name_H-M   'P 1'
#
loop_
_entity.id
_entity.type
_entity.pdbx_description
1 polymer ?
#
loop_
_entity_poly.entity_id
_entity_poly.type
_entity_poly.pdbx_seq_one_letter_code
_entity_poly.pdbx_strand_id
1 'polypeptide(L)' 'MDLSNEKVSIVISQGSLEGIYPGLIMANGARAEGMEANLFFT' A
#
# COMPACT_ATOMS: atom_id res chain seq x y z
N MET A 1 -1.92 -12.75 -15.00
CA MET A 1 -1.48 -11.40 -15.45
C MET A 1 -0.23 -11.09 -14.66
N ASP A 2 0.80 -10.53 -15.29
CA ASP A 2 2.01 -10.08 -14.60
C ASP A 2 1.83 -8.60 -14.24
N LEU A 3 1.85 -8.28 -12.95
CA LEU A 3 1.69 -6.91 -12.43
C LEU A 3 3.03 -6.29 -11.98
N SER A 4 4.16 -6.92 -12.31
CA SER A 4 5.49 -6.49 -11.86
C SER A 4 5.94 -5.10 -12.34
N ASN A 5 5.30 -4.57 -13.39
CA ASN A 5 5.53 -3.20 -13.87
C ASN A 5 4.53 -2.18 -13.30
N GLU A 6 3.52 -2.63 -12.55
CA GLU A 6 2.50 -1.76 -11.99
C GLU A 6 2.92 -1.19 -10.64
N LYS A 7 2.51 0.04 -10.37
CA LYS A 7 2.86 0.77 -9.15
C LYS A 7 1.63 1.30 -8.45
N VAL A 8 1.65 1.26 -7.13
CA VAL A 8 0.63 1.88 -6.28
C VAL A 8 1.28 2.80 -5.25
N SER A 9 0.68 3.97 -5.04
CA SER A 9 1.07 4.90 -3.98
C SER A 9 -0.09 5.07 -3.02
N ILE A 10 0.14 4.83 -1.74
CA ILE A 10 -0.86 4.87 -0.68
C ILE A 10 -0.45 5.98 0.29
N VAL A 11 -1.34 6.96 0.46
CA VAL A 11 -1.14 8.06 1.40
C VAL A 11 -1.95 7.77 2.66
N ILE A 12 -1.28 7.77 3.82
CA ILE A 12 -1.88 7.51 5.12
C ILE A 12 -1.73 8.77 5.95
N SER A 13 -2.83 9.51 6.16
CA SER A 13 -2.85 10.76 6.94
C SER A 13 -3.42 10.60 8.35
N GLN A 14 -3.75 9.38 8.76
CA GLN A 14 -4.32 9.09 10.07
C GLN A 14 -3.38 8.14 10.83
N GLY A 15 -2.95 8.56 12.01
CA GLY A 15 -1.94 7.87 12.82
C GLY A 15 -2.49 6.84 13.81
N SER A 16 -3.81 6.70 13.93
CA SER A 16 -4.42 5.67 14.77
C SER A 16 -4.22 4.28 14.19
N LEU A 17 -4.26 3.25 15.04
CA LEU A 17 -4.14 1.85 14.60
C LEU A 17 -5.16 1.52 13.51
N GLU A 18 -6.42 1.93 13.70
CA GLU A 18 -7.50 1.75 12.73
C GLU A 18 -7.26 2.53 11.42
N GLY A 19 -6.63 3.69 11.48
CA GLY A 19 -6.34 4.52 10.31
C GLY A 19 -5.17 3.98 9.47
N ILE A 20 -4.15 3.42 10.13
CA ILE A 20 -2.96 2.89 9.46
C ILE A 20 -3.22 1.50 8.85
N TYR A 21 -4.01 0.65 9.53
CA TYR A 21 -4.17 -0.76 9.17
C TYR A 21 -4.62 -0.99 7.72
N PRO A 22 -5.63 -0.28 7.19
CA PRO A 22 -6.08 -0.46 5.81
C PRO A 22 -4.98 -0.16 4.80
N GLY A 23 -4.18 0.89 5.03
CA GLY A 23 -3.07 1.24 4.14
C GLY A 23 -1.98 0.18 4.10
N LEU A 24 -1.66 -0.44 5.25
CA LEU A 24 -0.72 -1.55 5.33
C LEU A 24 -1.25 -2.83 4.67
N ILE A 25 -2.54 -3.14 4.85
CA ILE A 25 -3.18 -4.29 4.20
C ILE A 25 -3.12 -4.16 2.67
N MET A 26 -3.46 -2.98 2.14
CA MET A 26 -3.43 -2.73 0.69
C MET A 26 -2.01 -2.79 0.13
N ALA A 27 -1.02 -2.21 0.83
CA ALA A 27 0.37 -2.28 0.41
C ALA A 27 0.88 -3.72 0.35
N ASN A 28 0.53 -4.54 1.34
CA ASN A 28 0.91 -5.95 1.36
C ASN A 28 0.25 -6.73 0.22
N GLY A 29 -1.06 -6.54 -0.02
CA GLY A 29 -1.77 -7.14 -1.15
C GLY A 29 -1.14 -6.78 -2.49
N ALA A 30 -0.79 -5.50 -2.70
CA ALA A 30 -0.11 -5.07 -3.91
C ALA A 30 1.26 -5.74 -4.10
N ARG A 31 2.05 -5.88 -3.01
CA ARG A 31 3.33 -6.59 -3.04
C ARG A 31 3.16 -8.09 -3.35
N ALA A 32 2.12 -8.73 -2.83
CA ALA A 32 1.81 -10.13 -3.08
C ALA A 32 1.44 -10.40 -4.56
N GLU A 33 0.77 -9.43 -5.19
CA GLU A 33 0.46 -9.43 -6.63
C GLU A 33 1.67 -9.06 -7.52
N GLY A 34 2.80 -8.70 -6.93
CA GLY A 34 4.04 -8.37 -7.64
C GLY A 34 4.26 -6.88 -7.93
N MET A 35 3.34 -6.00 -7.52
CA MET A 35 3.44 -4.56 -7.75
C MET A 35 4.50 -3.88 -6.87
N GLU A 36 4.95 -2.70 -7.30
CA GLU A 36 5.71 -1.77 -6.47
C GLU A 36 4.75 -0.95 -5.61
N ALA A 37 4.91 -0.99 -4.28
CA ALA A 37 4.04 -0.27 -3.35
C ALA A 37 4.82 0.83 -2.61
N ASN A 38 4.39 2.07 -2.76
CA ASN A 38 4.92 3.24 -2.07
C ASN A 38 3.95 3.69 -0.97
N LEU A 39 4.45 3.85 0.25
CA LEU A 39 3.68 4.34 1.39
C LEU A 39 4.17 5.75 1.77
N PHE A 40 3.27 6.72 1.82
CA PHE A 40 3.57 8.08 2.27
C PHE A 40 2.72 8.43 3.49
N PHE A 41 3.38 8.78 4.59
CA PHE A 41 2.73 9.15 5.85
C PHE A 41 2.80 10.66 6.02
N THR A 42 1.67 11.30 6.34
CA THR A 42 1.56 12.75 6.52
C THR A 42 0.61 13.13 7.64
#